data_AF-A0A7C2ZJQ7-F1
#
_entry.id   AF-A0A7C2ZJQ7-F1
#
_cell.length_a   1.000
_cell.length_b   1.000
_cell.length_c   1.000
_cell.angle_alpha   90.00
_cell.angle_beta   90.00
_cell.angle_gamma   90.00
#
_symmetry.space_group_name_H-M   'P 1'
#
loop_
_entity.id
_entity.type
_entity.pdbx_description
1 polymer ?
#
loop_
_entity_poly.entity_id
_entity_poly.type
_entity_poly.pdbx_seq_one_letter_code
_entity_poly.pdbx_strand_id
1 'polypeptide(L)'
;YKPLGEIKEGDYLLVYPFEGLEYEENPGLILTEEDFNGYDAQILRYYRERGLVPLRESDPRIGTIARLLGFAFGDGSLHLERGKRPILSFYGKGEELEEIRKDLRKLGIKPSKIYTRGRNLHTETAWGRTYESESGSARIKITSRAFALFMHKLGMPVGKKTEQVYNVPRWIIRAPRWVKRNFLAGFFGADGSIPEFKSYTPLPINLTQSKHADLEGNLLVFLGEIADLLREFEVESIIYPVKSLKGRVTYRLSIVGEENIKRFLGLINYEYAIEKKVKGLIGYEYLKRKERVREVRKEAVKKANRIAQSFPTFEEFADKLGYEGGFVADRIAKVERIKPVYDKFYDVGVYHEAHNFIANGVVVHNCGVRLLRTNLTYDDVRDRIRDLVNALFERIPTGVGSTGSIRLSESEMRNVLKKGARWAVDNGYGRPEDLLYTEENGCLEFADPSAPSRRAYQRGRNQLGTLGSGNHFLEVQLVEKIYDRHAAEVLGLEEGMITVMIHTGSRGFGH
;
A
#
# COMPACT_ATOMS: atom_id res chain seq x y z
N TYR A 1 3.72 19.02 -9.65
CA TYR A 1 2.34 18.61 -9.97
C TYR A 1 1.76 19.52 -11.06
N LYS A 2 0.88 19.00 -11.93
CA LYS A 2 0.06 19.76 -12.90
C LYS A 2 -1.43 19.39 -12.70
N PRO A 3 -2.38 20.34 -12.73
CA PRO A 3 -3.81 20.01 -12.64
C PRO A 3 -4.21 19.05 -13.74
N LEU A 4 -5.10 18.08 -13.48
CA LEU A 4 -5.51 17.08 -14.47
C LEU A 4 -5.94 17.71 -15.81
N GLY A 5 -6.65 18.86 -15.77
CA GLY A 5 -7.07 19.60 -16.96
C GLY A 5 -5.96 20.33 -17.73
N GLU A 6 -4.76 20.44 -17.16
CA GLU A 6 -3.57 21.06 -17.76
C GLU A 6 -2.51 20.04 -18.17
N ILE A 7 -2.73 18.75 -17.87
CA ILE A 7 -1.86 17.68 -18.31
C ILE A 7 -1.90 17.56 -19.83
N LYS A 8 -0.73 17.46 -20.44
CA LYS A 8 -0.58 17.31 -21.89
C LYS A 8 0.18 16.04 -22.23
N GLU A 9 -0.02 15.58 -23.45
CA GLU A 9 0.82 14.53 -24.03
C GLU A 9 2.30 14.94 -23.93
N GLY A 10 3.12 13.98 -23.52
CA GLY A 10 4.55 14.17 -23.33
C GLY A 10 4.97 14.66 -21.96
N ASP A 11 4.04 15.06 -21.08
CA ASP A 11 4.33 15.31 -19.66
C ASP A 11 4.73 14.02 -18.94
N TYR A 12 5.44 14.16 -17.82
CA TYR A 12 5.75 13.04 -16.93
C TYR A 12 4.75 12.92 -15.79
N LEU A 13 4.35 11.68 -15.52
CA LEU A 13 3.50 11.26 -14.41
C LEU A 13 4.28 10.28 -13.54
N LEU A 14 4.19 10.44 -12.21
CA LEU A 14 4.73 9.44 -11.30
C LEU A 14 3.73 8.28 -11.19
N VAL A 15 4.20 7.08 -11.53
CA VAL A 15 3.44 5.84 -11.42
C VAL A 15 4.03 4.94 -10.35
N TYR A 16 3.17 4.19 -9.67
CA TYR A 16 3.54 3.10 -8.79
C TYR A 16 3.39 1.78 -9.55
N PRO A 17 4.50 1.17 -10.01
CA PRO A 17 4.47 0.03 -10.90
C PRO A 17 4.27 -1.27 -10.11
N PHE A 18 3.06 -1.45 -9.57
CA PHE A 18 2.63 -2.69 -8.94
C PHE A 18 1.28 -3.10 -9.53
N GLU A 19 1.22 -4.30 -10.07
CA GLU A 19 0.00 -4.85 -10.66
C GLU A 19 -0.88 -5.46 -9.57
N GLY A 20 -0.26 -6.21 -8.66
CA GLY A 20 -0.97 -6.89 -7.59
C GLY A 20 -1.94 -7.95 -8.12
N LEU A 21 -2.98 -8.22 -7.35
CA LEU A 21 -4.04 -9.15 -7.71
C LEU A 21 -5.39 -8.57 -7.33
N GLU A 22 -6.42 -8.94 -8.09
CA GLU A 22 -7.80 -8.68 -7.69
C GLU A 22 -8.16 -9.45 -6.41
N TYR A 23 -9.06 -8.86 -5.64
CA TYR A 23 -9.59 -9.50 -4.46
C TYR A 23 -10.53 -10.63 -4.86
N GLU A 24 -10.30 -11.80 -4.28
CA GLU A 24 -11.16 -12.97 -4.42
C GLU A 24 -11.69 -13.31 -3.02
N GLU A 25 -13.01 -13.29 -2.85
CA GLU A 25 -13.65 -13.67 -1.59
C GLU A 25 -13.63 -15.19 -1.43
N ASN A 26 -13.24 -15.65 -0.24
CA ASN A 26 -13.36 -17.05 0.13
C ASN A 26 -13.86 -17.18 1.58
N PRO A 27 -15.00 -17.84 1.84
CA PRO A 27 -15.54 -18.00 3.19
C PRO A 27 -14.83 -19.10 4.01
N GLY A 28 -13.76 -19.70 3.47
CA GLY A 28 -12.98 -20.77 4.09
C GLY A 28 -12.59 -20.49 5.55
N LEU A 29 -12.71 -21.52 6.39
CA LEU A 29 -12.40 -21.44 7.82
C LEU A 29 -10.96 -21.91 8.06
N ILE A 30 -10.18 -21.09 8.77
CA ILE A 30 -8.76 -21.34 9.05
C ILE A 30 -8.55 -21.80 10.49
N LEU A 31 -9.11 -21.06 11.44
CA LEU A 31 -9.03 -21.36 12.87
C LEU A 31 -10.37 -21.09 13.56
N THR A 32 -10.67 -21.89 14.56
CA THR A 32 -11.84 -21.83 15.44
C THR A 32 -11.39 -21.79 16.89
N GLU A 33 -12.34 -21.58 17.82
CA GLU A 33 -12.02 -21.63 19.24
C GLU A 33 -11.61 -23.05 19.68
N GLU A 34 -12.14 -24.07 18.99
CA GLU A 34 -11.86 -25.47 19.27
C GLU A 34 -10.38 -25.84 19.03
N ASP A 35 -9.72 -25.16 18.08
CA ASP A 35 -8.28 -25.30 17.83
C ASP A 35 -7.43 -24.90 19.04
N PHE A 36 -8.02 -24.16 19.98
CA PHE A 36 -7.41 -23.69 21.21
C PHE A 36 -8.01 -24.35 22.47
N ASN A 37 -8.77 -25.44 22.32
CA ASN A 37 -9.23 -26.23 23.45
C ASN A 37 -8.05 -26.70 24.30
N GLY A 38 -8.16 -26.54 25.63
CA GLY A 38 -7.08 -26.84 26.59
C GLY A 38 -6.15 -25.66 26.92
N TYR A 39 -6.30 -24.51 26.26
CA TYR A 39 -5.66 -23.26 26.72
C TYR A 39 -6.55 -22.49 27.70
N ASP A 40 -5.91 -21.62 28.49
CA ASP A 40 -6.55 -20.80 29.52
C ASP A 40 -7.64 -19.87 28.94
N ALA A 41 -8.74 -19.67 29.69
CA ALA A 41 -9.86 -18.82 29.28
C ALA A 41 -9.44 -17.38 28.90
N GLN A 42 -8.37 -16.85 29.51
CA GLN A 42 -7.80 -15.55 29.18
C GLN A 42 -7.23 -15.50 27.75
N ILE A 43 -6.72 -16.62 27.22
CA ILE A 43 -6.22 -16.71 25.84
C ILE A 43 -7.39 -16.70 24.85
N LEU A 44 -8.46 -17.44 25.14
CA LEU A 44 -9.67 -17.42 24.30
C LEU A 44 -10.30 -16.03 24.29
N ARG A 45 -10.39 -15.37 25.45
CA ARG A 45 -10.86 -13.98 25.57
C ARG A 45 -10.00 -13.02 24.74
N TYR A 46 -8.68 -13.18 24.77
CA TYR A 46 -7.76 -12.38 23.96
C TYR A 46 -8.05 -12.47 22.46
N TYR A 47 -8.39 -13.66 21.96
CA TYR A 47 -8.74 -13.86 20.55
C TYR A 47 -10.10 -13.25 20.20
N ARG A 48 -11.13 -13.47 21.04
CA ARG A 48 -12.48 -12.90 20.83
C ARG A 48 -12.46 -11.37 20.79
N GLU A 49 -11.82 -10.73 21.77
CA GLU A 49 -11.73 -9.26 21.86
C GLU A 49 -11.03 -8.62 20.66
N ARG A 50 -10.18 -9.38 19.95
CA ARG A 50 -9.46 -8.93 18.76
C ARG A 50 -10.06 -9.48 17.47
N GLY A 51 -11.16 -10.24 17.54
CA GLY A 51 -11.75 -10.94 16.41
C GLY A 51 -10.77 -11.87 15.68
N LEU A 52 -9.77 -12.44 16.36
CA LEU A 52 -8.79 -13.34 15.73
C LEU A 52 -9.33 -14.75 15.53
N VAL A 53 -10.47 -15.08 16.15
CA VAL A 53 -11.15 -16.37 16.06
C VAL A 53 -12.66 -16.12 16.09
N PRO A 54 -13.47 -16.79 15.24
CA PRO A 54 -13.05 -17.66 14.15
C PRO A 54 -12.30 -16.87 13.07
N LEU A 55 -11.14 -17.38 12.63
CA LEU A 55 -10.38 -16.80 11.55
C LEU A 55 -10.86 -17.40 10.23
N ARG A 56 -11.35 -16.56 9.33
CA ARG A 56 -11.78 -16.94 7.99
C ARG A 56 -10.86 -16.35 6.94
N GLU A 57 -10.85 -16.93 5.75
CA GLU A 57 -10.14 -16.42 4.58
C GLU A 57 -10.73 -15.09 4.07
N SER A 58 -11.99 -14.79 4.42
CA SER A 58 -12.63 -13.50 4.15
C SER A 58 -12.25 -12.41 5.15
N ASP A 59 -11.47 -12.71 6.20
CA ASP A 59 -11.05 -11.70 7.18
C ASP A 59 -10.19 -10.63 6.48
N PRO A 60 -10.51 -9.33 6.58
CA PRO A 60 -9.78 -8.27 5.88
C PRO A 60 -8.30 -8.19 6.28
N ARG A 61 -7.91 -8.81 7.40
CA ARG A 61 -6.53 -8.85 7.90
C ARG A 61 -5.77 -10.10 7.49
N ILE A 62 -6.38 -11.06 6.78
CA ILE A 62 -5.71 -12.33 6.46
C ILE A 62 -4.47 -12.14 5.60
N GLY A 63 -4.47 -11.16 4.70
CA GLY A 63 -3.27 -10.78 3.93
C GLY A 63 -2.12 -10.35 4.83
N THR A 64 -2.38 -9.53 5.84
CA THR A 64 -1.38 -9.12 6.84
C THR A 64 -0.87 -10.31 7.64
N ILE A 65 -1.76 -11.21 8.07
CA ILE A 65 -1.41 -12.43 8.81
C ILE A 65 -0.52 -13.35 7.96
N ALA A 66 -0.91 -13.62 6.72
CA ALA A 66 -0.16 -14.45 5.77
C ALA A 66 1.23 -13.86 5.51
N ARG A 67 1.32 -12.53 5.33
CA ARG A 67 2.59 -11.82 5.14
C ARG A 67 3.51 -11.91 6.35
N LEU A 68 2.99 -11.67 7.56
CA LEU A 68 3.74 -11.84 8.80
C LEU A 68 4.23 -13.29 8.96
N LEU A 69 3.40 -14.27 8.62
CA LEU A 69 3.76 -15.69 8.69
C LEU A 69 4.85 -16.04 7.68
N GLY A 70 4.74 -15.56 6.43
CA GLY A 70 5.75 -15.76 5.40
C GLY A 70 7.11 -15.21 5.82
N PHE A 71 7.15 -13.96 6.30
CA PHE A 71 8.40 -13.38 6.83
C PHE A 71 8.89 -14.16 8.05
N ALA A 72 7.99 -14.59 8.94
CA ALA A 72 8.36 -15.40 10.10
C ALA A 72 8.99 -16.74 9.70
N PHE A 73 8.67 -17.31 8.54
CA PHE A 73 9.28 -18.55 8.03
C PHE A 73 10.75 -18.38 7.66
N GLY A 74 11.17 -17.19 7.19
CA GLY A 74 12.59 -16.86 7.03
C GLY A 74 13.20 -16.36 8.33
N ASP A 75 13.02 -15.08 8.62
CA ASP A 75 13.70 -14.35 9.71
C ASP A 75 12.89 -14.26 11.02
N GLY A 76 11.91 -15.15 11.22
CA GLY A 76 11.21 -15.31 12.49
C GLY A 76 11.80 -16.42 13.38
N SER A 77 11.62 -16.29 14.69
CA SER A 77 11.87 -17.36 15.66
C SER A 77 10.74 -17.47 16.65
N LEU A 78 10.21 -18.68 16.84
CA LEU A 78 9.31 -19.02 17.91
C LEU A 78 9.96 -20.10 18.77
N HIS A 79 10.22 -19.82 20.03
CA HIS A 79 10.83 -20.78 20.96
C HIS A 79 10.16 -20.74 22.33
N LEU A 80 10.33 -21.82 23.10
CA LEU A 80 9.80 -21.93 24.45
C LEU A 80 10.88 -21.50 25.46
N GLU A 81 10.73 -20.32 26.03
CA GLU A 81 11.55 -19.85 27.15
C GLU A 81 11.26 -20.69 28.39
N ARG A 82 12.32 -21.24 29.00
CA ARG A 82 12.25 -22.17 30.16
C ARG A 82 11.29 -23.34 29.93
N GLY A 83 11.14 -23.78 28.68
CA GLY A 83 10.28 -24.90 28.29
C GLY A 83 8.76 -24.66 28.42
N LYS A 84 8.32 -23.45 28.79
CA LYS A 84 6.89 -23.18 29.04
C LYS A 84 6.34 -21.96 28.31
N ARG A 85 7.13 -20.89 28.17
CA ARG A 85 6.62 -19.61 27.65
C ARG A 85 7.00 -19.41 26.18
N PRO A 86 6.05 -19.39 25.23
CA PRO A 86 6.38 -19.12 23.84
C PRO A 86 6.79 -17.66 23.65
N ILE A 87 7.92 -17.45 22.99
CA ILE A 87 8.43 -16.14 22.59
C ILE A 87 8.58 -16.12 21.08
N LEU A 88 7.81 -15.25 20.44
CA LEU A 88 7.95 -14.92 19.03
C LEU A 88 8.89 -13.72 18.89
N SER A 89 9.87 -13.82 18.00
CA SER A 89 10.78 -12.74 17.62
C SER A 89 10.89 -12.64 16.11
N PHE A 90 11.07 -11.43 15.61
CA PHE A 90 11.42 -11.15 14.22
C PHE A 90 12.78 -10.47 14.19
N TYR A 91 13.62 -10.87 13.25
CA TYR A 91 14.96 -10.34 13.02
C TYR A 91 14.98 -9.63 11.65
N GLY A 92 15.85 -8.65 11.49
CA GLY A 92 15.93 -7.88 10.24
C GLY A 92 16.58 -6.50 10.45
N LYS A 93 16.58 -5.67 9.42
CA LYS A 93 17.01 -4.27 9.51
C LYS A 93 15.97 -3.43 10.29
N GLY A 94 16.40 -2.29 10.84
CA GLY A 94 15.53 -1.45 11.67
C GLY A 94 14.25 -0.98 10.98
N GLU A 95 14.34 -0.60 9.71
CA GLU A 95 13.21 -0.17 8.88
C GLU A 95 12.20 -1.31 8.62
N GLU A 96 12.70 -2.52 8.30
CA GLU A 96 11.89 -3.71 8.07
C GLU A 96 11.09 -4.08 9.33
N LEU A 97 11.77 -4.02 10.48
CA LEU A 97 11.15 -4.27 11.77
C LEU A 97 10.09 -3.22 12.11
N GLU A 98 10.23 -1.96 11.69
CA GLU A 98 9.18 -0.96 11.91
C GLU A 98 7.94 -1.23 11.05
N GLU A 99 8.09 -1.67 9.80
CA GLU A 99 6.97 -2.10 8.97
C GLU A 99 6.23 -3.30 9.59
N ILE A 100 6.97 -4.30 10.10
CA ILE A 100 6.38 -5.40 10.85
C ILE A 100 5.65 -4.89 12.10
N ARG A 101 6.21 -3.91 12.82
CA ARG A 101 5.54 -3.31 14.00
C ARG A 101 4.25 -2.60 13.61
N LYS A 102 4.18 -1.91 12.47
CA LYS A 102 2.94 -1.28 11.96
C LYS A 102 1.86 -2.33 11.73
N ASP A 103 2.18 -3.44 11.06
CA ASP A 103 1.22 -4.51 10.81
C ASP A 103 0.78 -5.24 12.09
N LEU A 104 1.69 -5.46 13.04
CA LEU A 104 1.33 -5.99 14.35
C LEU A 104 0.36 -5.07 15.10
N ARG A 105 0.57 -3.74 15.05
CA ARG A 105 -0.34 -2.76 15.66
C ARG A 105 -1.73 -2.79 15.02
N LYS A 106 -1.83 -2.94 13.68
CA LYS A 106 -3.12 -3.11 12.98
C LYS A 106 -3.89 -4.36 13.44
N LEU A 107 -3.17 -5.40 13.86
CA LEU A 107 -3.76 -6.60 14.45
C LEU A 107 -4.08 -6.46 15.97
N GLY A 108 -3.93 -5.26 16.54
CA GLY A 108 -4.11 -5.04 17.98
C GLY A 108 -3.02 -5.69 18.85
N ILE A 109 -1.84 -5.95 18.27
CA ILE A 109 -0.69 -6.58 18.92
C ILE A 109 0.33 -5.50 19.24
N LYS A 110 0.80 -5.44 20.49
CA LYS A 110 1.83 -4.50 20.91
C LYS A 110 3.22 -5.14 20.79
N PRO A 111 4.03 -4.81 19.77
CA PRO A 111 5.41 -5.28 19.69
C PRO A 111 6.31 -4.53 20.68
N SER A 112 7.44 -5.13 21.05
CA SER A 112 8.49 -4.43 21.79
C SER A 112 9.09 -3.27 20.98
N LYS A 113 9.98 -2.49 21.62
CA LYS A 113 10.95 -1.67 20.89
C LYS A 113 11.89 -2.56 20.06
N ILE A 114 12.57 -1.95 19.08
CA ILE A 114 13.64 -2.61 18.34
C ILE A 114 14.86 -2.72 19.26
N TYR A 115 15.34 -3.93 19.46
CA TYR A 115 16.56 -4.21 20.21
C TYR A 115 17.69 -4.45 19.23
N THR A 116 18.76 -3.67 19.33
CA THR A 116 20.00 -3.87 18.59
C THR A 116 21.05 -4.52 19.47
N ARG A 117 21.82 -5.45 18.92
CA ARG A 117 22.97 -6.05 19.58
C ARG A 117 24.11 -6.20 18.58
N GLY A 118 25.23 -5.54 18.83
CA GLY A 118 26.48 -5.80 18.13
C GLY A 118 26.98 -7.21 18.42
N ARG A 119 27.41 -7.91 17.37
CA ARG A 119 28.04 -9.23 17.44
C ARG A 119 29.20 -9.28 16.46
N ASN A 120 30.34 -9.77 16.95
CA ASN A 120 31.41 -10.23 16.09
C ASN A 120 30.97 -11.61 15.58
N LEU A 121 30.64 -11.68 14.30
CA LEU A 121 30.31 -12.91 13.61
C LEU A 121 31.60 -13.51 13.07
N HIS A 122 31.93 -14.69 13.55
CA HIS A 122 32.89 -15.57 12.90
C HIS A 122 32.10 -16.48 11.95
N THR A 123 32.26 -16.27 10.65
CA THR A 123 31.55 -17.04 9.61
C THR A 123 32.54 -17.91 8.87
N GLU A 124 32.43 -19.22 9.05
CA GLU A 124 33.10 -20.19 8.19
C GLU A 124 32.23 -20.44 6.95
N THR A 125 32.79 -20.20 5.77
CA THR A 125 32.10 -20.48 4.51
C THR A 125 32.27 -21.94 4.12
N ALA A 126 31.36 -22.45 3.29
CA ALA A 126 31.49 -23.78 2.70
C ALA A 126 32.76 -23.96 1.83
N TRP A 127 33.52 -22.89 1.56
CA TRP A 127 34.81 -22.90 0.86
C TRP A 127 36.01 -22.96 1.81
N GLY A 128 35.80 -23.17 3.10
CA GLY A 128 36.87 -23.23 4.11
C GLY A 128 37.49 -21.87 4.43
N ARG A 129 36.87 -20.77 3.98
CA ARG A 129 37.31 -19.41 4.33
C ARG A 129 36.54 -18.93 5.55
N THR A 130 37.27 -18.41 6.53
CA THR A 130 36.73 -17.79 7.74
C THR A 130 36.76 -16.28 7.61
N TYR A 131 35.64 -15.64 7.95
CA TYR A 131 35.52 -14.18 7.98
C TYR A 131 35.11 -13.74 9.38
N GLU A 132 35.80 -12.73 9.90
CA GLU A 132 35.34 -11.99 11.07
C GLU A 132 34.65 -10.71 10.58
N SER A 133 33.41 -10.51 10.99
CA SER A 133 32.65 -9.30 10.67
C SER A 133 31.95 -8.80 11.92
N GLU A 134 32.02 -7.49 12.15
CA GLU A 134 31.13 -6.83 13.10
C GLU A 134 29.77 -6.65 12.45
N SER A 135 28.74 -7.28 13.02
CA SER A 135 27.37 -7.14 12.54
C SER A 135 26.45 -6.72 13.69
N GLY A 136 25.55 -5.78 13.42
CA GLY A 136 24.43 -5.49 14.30
C GLY A 136 23.28 -6.44 13.99
N SER A 137 22.85 -7.24 14.97
CA SER A 137 21.56 -7.95 14.88
C SER A 137 20.48 -7.09 15.52
N ALA A 138 19.47 -6.69 14.75
CA ALA A 138 18.27 -6.04 15.29
C ALA A 138 17.12 -7.04 15.36
N ARG A 139 16.26 -6.87 16.37
CA ARG A 139 15.05 -7.70 16.53
C ARG A 139 13.94 -6.98 17.26
N ILE A 140 12.71 -7.46 17.04
CA ILE A 140 11.58 -7.18 17.93
C ILE A 140 11.13 -8.49 18.59
N LYS A 141 10.54 -8.36 19.79
CA LYS A 141 9.93 -9.45 20.54
C LYS A 141 8.45 -9.19 20.70
N ILE A 142 7.66 -10.26 20.60
CA ILE A 142 6.24 -10.24 20.90
C ILE A 142 6.08 -10.96 22.24
N THR A 143 5.70 -10.19 23.26
CA THR A 143 5.57 -10.69 24.64
C THR A 143 4.23 -11.38 24.89
N SER A 144 3.25 -11.19 23.98
CA SER A 144 1.94 -11.83 24.01
C SER A 144 2.07 -13.34 23.77
N ARG A 145 1.90 -14.12 24.84
CA ARG A 145 1.81 -15.58 24.78
C ARG A 145 0.68 -16.03 23.85
N ALA A 146 -0.48 -15.36 23.91
CA ALA A 146 -1.63 -15.70 23.07
C ALA A 146 -1.32 -15.52 21.57
N PHE A 147 -0.64 -14.43 21.19
CA PHE A 147 -0.28 -14.23 19.78
C PHE A 147 0.80 -15.19 19.30
N ALA A 148 1.77 -15.53 20.15
CA ALA A 148 2.79 -16.54 19.81
C ALA A 148 2.15 -17.92 19.57
N LEU A 149 1.15 -18.31 20.37
CA LEU A 149 0.37 -19.53 20.18
C LEU A 149 -0.51 -19.47 18.92
N PHE A 150 -1.09 -18.31 18.62
CA PHE A 150 -1.85 -18.08 17.39
C PHE A 150 -0.98 -18.33 16.15
N MET A 151 0.22 -17.75 16.10
CA MET A 151 1.17 -17.98 15.00
C MET A 151 1.58 -19.45 14.90
N HIS A 152 1.77 -20.14 16.02
CA HIS A 152 2.02 -21.59 16.02
C HIS A 152 0.87 -22.38 15.39
N LYS A 153 -0.38 -22.07 15.76
CA LYS A 153 -1.58 -22.73 15.21
C LYS A 153 -1.79 -22.42 13.73
N LEU A 154 -1.31 -21.27 13.25
CA LEU A 154 -1.25 -20.97 11.82
C LEU A 154 -0.14 -21.72 11.06
N GLY A 155 0.71 -22.49 11.75
CA GLY A 155 1.76 -23.31 11.15
C GLY A 155 3.19 -22.79 11.32
N MET A 156 3.41 -21.75 12.14
CA MET A 156 4.77 -21.30 12.47
C MET A 156 5.54 -22.41 13.23
N PRO A 157 6.70 -22.88 12.74
CA PRO A 157 7.50 -23.89 13.42
C PRO A 157 8.02 -23.41 14.78
N VAL A 158 8.06 -24.31 15.77
CA VAL A 158 8.57 -24.03 17.12
C VAL A 158 9.97 -24.62 17.27
N GLY A 159 10.93 -23.81 17.68
CA GLY A 159 12.33 -24.20 17.83
C GLY A 159 13.16 -23.94 16.58
N LYS A 160 14.23 -24.71 16.40
CA LYS A 160 15.16 -24.54 15.29
C LYS A 160 14.58 -25.15 14.01
N LYS A 161 14.18 -24.31 13.06
CA LYS A 161 13.63 -24.71 11.75
C LYS A 161 14.58 -25.64 10.99
N THR A 162 15.88 -25.36 11.09
CA THR A 162 16.96 -26.09 10.43
C THR A 162 17.14 -27.54 10.87
N GLU A 163 16.55 -27.92 12.00
CA GLU A 163 16.70 -29.22 12.67
C GLU A 163 15.34 -29.94 12.83
N GLN A 164 14.29 -29.48 12.15
CA GLN A 164 12.95 -30.08 12.25
C GLN A 164 12.22 -30.16 10.92
N VAL A 165 11.21 -31.04 10.86
CA VAL A 165 10.28 -31.15 9.74
C VAL A 165 9.23 -30.05 9.82
N TYR A 166 9.05 -29.32 8.73
CA TYR A 166 7.92 -28.41 8.52
C TYR A 166 7.69 -28.22 7.02
N ASN A 167 6.46 -27.82 6.67
CA ASN A 167 5.98 -27.60 5.31
C ASN A 167 5.26 -26.25 5.23
N VAL A 168 4.84 -25.84 4.04
CA VAL A 168 3.93 -24.71 3.86
C VAL A 168 2.59 -25.04 4.55
N PRO A 169 2.01 -24.10 5.33
CA PRO A 169 0.73 -24.36 5.98
C PRO A 169 -0.37 -24.70 4.98
N ARG A 170 -1.15 -25.77 5.23
CA ARG A 170 -2.21 -26.23 4.31
C ARG A 170 -3.26 -25.17 3.99
N TRP A 171 -3.52 -24.26 4.93
CA TRP A 171 -4.45 -23.15 4.68
C TRP A 171 -3.88 -22.13 3.69
N ILE A 172 -2.55 -21.90 3.66
CA ILE A 172 -1.91 -21.07 2.63
C ILE A 172 -2.03 -21.74 1.26
N ILE A 173 -1.78 -23.05 1.17
CA ILE A 173 -1.89 -23.81 -0.10
C ILE A 173 -3.30 -23.73 -0.69
N ARG A 174 -4.35 -23.66 0.15
CA ARG A 174 -5.75 -23.58 -0.29
C ARG A 174 -6.29 -22.15 -0.43
N ALA A 175 -5.58 -21.16 0.09
CA ALA A 175 -6.06 -19.79 0.10
C ALA A 175 -6.13 -19.17 -1.32
N PRO A 176 -6.91 -18.10 -1.52
CA PRO A 176 -6.92 -17.34 -2.75
C PRO A 176 -5.54 -16.78 -3.10
N ARG A 177 -5.33 -16.49 -4.39
CA ARG A 177 -4.03 -16.04 -4.91
C ARG A 177 -3.52 -14.80 -4.18
N TRP A 178 -4.39 -13.85 -3.83
CA TRP A 178 -4.00 -12.63 -3.13
C TRP A 178 -3.47 -12.88 -1.71
N VAL A 179 -3.92 -13.95 -1.03
CA VAL A 179 -3.40 -14.38 0.28
C VAL A 179 -2.07 -15.10 0.11
N LYS A 180 -1.98 -16.03 -0.85
CA LYS A 180 -0.73 -16.73 -1.22
C LYS A 180 0.39 -15.75 -1.57
N ARG A 181 0.05 -14.71 -2.34
CA ARG A 181 0.94 -13.60 -2.69
C ARG A 181 1.54 -12.96 -1.45
N ASN A 182 0.71 -12.68 -0.43
CA ASN A 182 1.18 -12.02 0.78
C ASN A 182 2.16 -12.91 1.56
N PHE A 183 1.90 -14.21 1.66
CA PHE A 183 2.84 -15.16 2.25
C PHE A 183 4.17 -15.20 1.49
N LEU A 184 4.12 -15.36 0.15
CA LEU A 184 5.31 -15.38 -0.70
C LEU A 184 6.12 -14.07 -0.58
N ALA A 185 5.46 -12.92 -0.64
CA ALA A 185 6.12 -11.62 -0.59
C ALA A 185 6.78 -11.36 0.77
N GLY A 186 6.17 -11.81 1.88
CA GLY A 186 6.82 -11.80 3.20
C GLY A 186 8.01 -12.75 3.29
N PHE A 187 7.88 -13.96 2.73
CA PHE A 187 8.94 -14.98 2.79
C PHE A 187 10.15 -14.62 1.92
N PHE A 188 9.94 -14.18 0.69
CA PHE A 188 11.01 -13.62 -0.16
C PHE A 188 11.55 -12.30 0.41
N GLY A 189 10.73 -11.54 1.13
CA GLY A 189 11.15 -10.37 1.92
C GLY A 189 12.26 -10.73 2.89
N ALA A 190 12.12 -11.83 3.64
CA ALA A 190 13.16 -12.36 4.52
C ALA A 190 14.31 -13.01 3.74
N ASP A 191 14.06 -14.15 3.09
CA ASP A 191 15.12 -15.04 2.61
C ASP A 191 15.41 -14.94 1.10
N GLY A 192 14.61 -14.19 0.35
CA GLY A 192 14.79 -14.01 -1.09
C GLY A 192 15.92 -13.04 -1.41
N SER A 193 16.69 -13.30 -2.46
CA SER A 193 17.71 -12.38 -2.94
C SER A 193 17.08 -11.10 -3.47
N ILE A 194 17.80 -9.98 -3.34
CA ILE A 194 17.44 -8.72 -3.99
C ILE A 194 17.43 -8.91 -5.52
N PRO A 195 16.51 -8.27 -6.27
CA PRO A 195 16.58 -8.31 -7.73
C PRO A 195 17.83 -7.56 -8.21
N GLU A 196 18.56 -8.17 -9.13
CA GLU A 196 19.77 -7.59 -9.74
C GLU A 196 19.67 -7.62 -11.24
N PHE A 197 20.37 -6.67 -11.88
CA PHE A 197 20.44 -6.56 -13.32
C PHE A 197 21.91 -6.45 -13.71
N LYS A 198 22.26 -7.09 -14.82
CA LYS A 198 23.53 -6.89 -15.52
C LYS A 198 23.23 -6.14 -16.80
N SER A 199 23.36 -4.82 -16.75
CA SER A 199 22.96 -3.90 -17.82
C SER A 199 21.49 -4.06 -18.19
N TYR A 200 21.18 -4.88 -19.19
CA TYR A 200 19.82 -5.07 -19.69
C TYR A 200 19.14 -6.31 -19.12
N THR A 201 19.91 -7.25 -18.56
CA THR A 201 19.44 -8.60 -18.27
C THR A 201 19.21 -8.76 -16.78
N PRO A 202 17.99 -9.12 -16.33
CA PRO A 202 17.77 -9.45 -14.93
C PRO A 202 18.52 -10.75 -14.57
N LEU A 203 19.14 -10.77 -13.40
CA LEU A 203 19.77 -11.95 -12.82
C LEU A 203 18.73 -12.77 -12.04
N PRO A 204 18.95 -14.09 -11.86
CA PRO A 204 18.00 -14.95 -11.16
C PRO A 204 17.68 -14.47 -9.74
N ILE A 205 16.40 -14.51 -9.36
CA ILE A 205 15.96 -14.29 -7.98
C ILE A 205 16.03 -15.63 -7.26
N ASN A 206 16.82 -15.68 -6.19
CA ASN A 206 17.14 -16.92 -5.49
C ASN A 206 16.58 -16.93 -4.08
N LEU A 207 16.03 -18.07 -3.68
CA LEU A 207 15.67 -18.40 -2.31
C LEU A 207 16.52 -19.60 -1.89
N THR A 208 17.40 -19.41 -0.91
CA THR A 208 18.33 -20.47 -0.46
C THR A 208 17.93 -20.96 0.92
N GLN A 209 17.75 -22.27 1.07
CA GLN A 209 17.34 -22.90 2.33
C GLN A 209 18.30 -24.03 2.71
N SER A 210 18.57 -24.18 4.01
CA SER A 210 19.50 -25.18 4.53
C SER A 210 18.91 -25.97 5.70
N LYS A 211 19.07 -27.29 5.69
CA LYS A 211 18.67 -28.17 6.81
C LYS A 211 19.81 -29.11 7.22
N HIS A 212 19.63 -29.80 8.35
CA HIS A 212 20.44 -30.98 8.67
C HIS A 212 20.34 -32.01 7.54
N ALA A 213 21.41 -32.76 7.27
CA ALA A 213 21.47 -33.68 6.14
C ALA A 213 20.31 -34.70 6.11
N ASP A 214 19.94 -35.24 7.27
CA ASP A 214 18.85 -36.21 7.40
C ASP A 214 17.44 -35.66 7.06
N LEU A 215 17.33 -34.34 6.86
CA LEU A 215 16.07 -33.66 6.51
C LEU A 215 16.03 -33.19 5.06
N GLU A 216 16.91 -33.71 4.19
CA GLU A 216 16.95 -33.36 2.76
C GLU A 216 15.60 -33.58 2.06
N GLY A 217 14.96 -34.73 2.28
CA GLY A 217 13.65 -35.02 1.68
C GLY A 217 12.59 -33.98 2.07
N ASN A 218 12.55 -33.56 3.35
CA ASN A 218 11.62 -32.53 3.78
C ASN A 218 11.97 -31.14 3.21
N LEU A 219 13.26 -30.82 3.07
CA LEU A 219 13.69 -29.58 2.43
C LEU A 219 13.22 -29.51 0.96
N LEU A 220 13.34 -30.60 0.21
CA LEU A 220 12.86 -30.67 -1.17
C LEU A 220 11.34 -30.55 -1.27
N VAL A 221 10.58 -31.21 -0.38
CA VAL A 221 9.12 -31.05 -0.32
C VAL A 221 8.73 -29.60 -0.05
N PHE A 222 9.34 -28.96 0.96
CA PHE A 222 9.05 -27.57 1.28
C PHE A 222 9.35 -26.61 0.11
N LEU A 223 10.52 -26.75 -0.54
CA LEU A 223 10.85 -25.93 -1.71
C LEU A 223 9.94 -26.23 -2.90
N GLY A 224 9.50 -27.49 -3.07
CA GLY A 224 8.52 -27.88 -4.07
C GLY A 224 7.17 -27.19 -3.86
N GLU A 225 6.67 -27.16 -2.63
CA GLU A 225 5.42 -26.44 -2.29
C GLU A 225 5.55 -24.93 -2.56
N ILE A 226 6.71 -24.32 -2.30
CA ILE A 226 6.96 -22.91 -2.66
C ILE A 226 6.98 -22.72 -4.18
N ALA A 227 7.59 -23.65 -4.94
CA ALA A 227 7.59 -23.62 -6.40
C ALA A 227 6.17 -23.78 -6.97
N ASP A 228 5.34 -24.63 -6.37
CA ASP A 228 3.95 -24.81 -6.77
C ASP A 228 3.12 -23.55 -6.51
N LEU A 229 3.31 -22.89 -5.35
CA LEU A 229 2.70 -21.59 -5.07
C LEU A 229 3.11 -20.53 -6.10
N LEU A 230 4.38 -20.48 -6.51
CA LEU A 230 4.86 -19.55 -7.55
C LEU A 230 4.21 -19.84 -8.91
N ARG A 231 3.98 -21.12 -9.24
CA ARG A 231 3.36 -21.53 -10.51
C ARG A 231 1.93 -21.02 -10.67
N GLU A 232 1.20 -20.80 -9.57
CA GLU A 232 -0.13 -20.14 -9.61
C GLU A 232 -0.08 -18.67 -10.06
N PHE A 233 1.11 -18.07 -10.10
CA PHE A 233 1.38 -16.74 -10.66
C PHE A 233 2.07 -16.84 -12.03
N GLU A 234 2.09 -18.04 -12.60
CA GLU A 234 2.82 -18.39 -13.81
C GLU A 234 4.31 -18.03 -13.72
N VAL A 235 4.89 -18.15 -12.52
CA VAL A 235 6.31 -17.97 -12.24
C VAL A 235 6.95 -19.35 -12.11
N GLU A 236 7.63 -19.79 -13.15
CA GLU A 236 8.39 -21.05 -13.09
C GLU A 236 9.71 -20.86 -12.33
N SER A 237 10.14 -21.91 -11.64
CA SER A 237 11.38 -21.91 -10.87
C SER A 237 12.09 -23.26 -10.94
N ILE A 238 13.41 -23.25 -10.73
CA ILE A 238 14.25 -24.44 -10.67
C ILE A 238 14.81 -24.63 -9.27
N ILE A 239 14.88 -25.89 -8.81
CA ILE A 239 15.46 -26.25 -7.51
C ILE A 239 16.71 -27.08 -7.76
N TYR A 240 17.83 -26.67 -7.16
CA TYR A 240 19.09 -27.40 -7.30
C TYR A 240 19.96 -27.31 -6.04
N PRO A 241 20.80 -28.33 -5.76
CA PRO A 241 21.67 -28.31 -4.60
C PRO A 241 22.79 -27.28 -4.77
N VAL A 242 23.21 -26.67 -3.66
CA VAL A 242 24.38 -25.79 -3.60
C VAL A 242 25.30 -26.22 -2.46
N LYS A 243 26.56 -25.78 -2.49
CA LYS A 243 27.55 -26.16 -1.50
C LYS A 243 27.10 -25.79 -0.09
N SER A 244 27.14 -26.76 0.82
CA SER A 244 26.69 -26.64 2.21
C SER A 244 27.84 -26.83 3.20
N LEU A 245 27.59 -26.47 4.47
CA LEU A 245 28.49 -26.79 5.59
C LEU A 245 28.41 -28.30 5.91
N LYS A 246 29.45 -28.82 6.57
CA LYS A 246 29.51 -30.23 7.01
C LYS A 246 28.28 -30.59 7.86
N GLY A 247 27.65 -31.73 7.55
CA GLY A 247 26.44 -32.21 8.23
C GLY A 247 25.13 -31.51 7.80
N ARG A 248 25.18 -30.68 6.76
CA ARG A 248 24.01 -29.95 6.24
C ARG A 248 23.81 -30.18 4.75
N VAL A 249 22.58 -30.00 4.31
CA VAL A 249 22.22 -29.86 2.89
C VAL A 249 21.65 -28.48 2.65
N THR A 250 21.98 -27.90 1.49
CA THR A 250 21.50 -26.58 1.09
C THR A 250 20.99 -26.66 -0.34
N TYR A 251 19.77 -26.20 -0.54
CA TYR A 251 19.14 -26.12 -1.85
C TYR A 251 18.76 -24.68 -2.16
N ARG A 252 18.77 -24.37 -3.44
CA ARG A 252 18.36 -23.08 -3.97
C ARG A 252 17.18 -23.26 -4.91
N LEU A 253 16.10 -22.57 -4.62
CA LEU A 253 15.04 -22.29 -5.58
C LEU A 253 15.40 -21.01 -6.33
N SER A 254 15.38 -21.05 -7.66
CA SER A 254 15.80 -19.96 -8.52
C SER A 254 14.71 -19.63 -9.55
N ILE A 255 14.25 -18.39 -9.54
CA ILE A 255 13.37 -17.83 -10.56
C ILE A 255 14.28 -17.29 -11.68
N VAL A 256 14.25 -17.97 -12.81
CA VAL A 256 15.14 -17.71 -13.96
C VAL A 256 14.31 -17.25 -15.15
N GLY A 257 14.90 -16.39 -15.99
CA GLY A 257 14.26 -15.91 -17.20
C GLY A 257 13.52 -14.60 -16.98
N GLU A 258 13.58 -13.75 -18.00
CA GLU A 258 13.09 -12.37 -17.93
C GLU A 258 11.59 -12.32 -17.64
N GLU A 259 10.80 -13.23 -18.22
CA GLU A 259 9.35 -13.26 -18.05
C GLU A 259 8.93 -13.69 -16.63
N ASN A 260 9.54 -14.76 -16.11
CA ASN A 260 9.27 -15.22 -14.74
C ASN A 260 9.65 -14.15 -13.71
N ILE A 261 10.78 -13.46 -13.91
CA ILE A 261 11.21 -12.36 -13.04
C ILE A 261 10.24 -11.17 -13.16
N LYS A 262 9.82 -10.79 -14.37
CA LYS A 262 8.82 -9.73 -14.59
C LYS A 262 7.52 -10.04 -13.84
N ARG A 263 6.98 -11.25 -14.00
CA ARG A 263 5.75 -11.70 -13.31
C ARG A 263 5.90 -11.70 -11.80
N PHE A 264 7.02 -12.23 -11.28
CA PHE A 264 7.31 -12.20 -9.86
C PHE A 264 7.33 -10.76 -9.32
N LEU A 265 8.04 -9.84 -9.98
CA LEU A 265 8.15 -8.45 -9.53
C LEU A 265 6.84 -7.66 -9.63
N GLY A 266 6.00 -7.94 -10.63
CA GLY A 266 4.72 -7.26 -10.84
C GLY A 266 3.58 -7.75 -9.94
N LEU A 267 3.48 -9.06 -9.73
CA LEU A 267 2.37 -9.70 -9.02
C LEU A 267 2.70 -9.97 -7.54
N ILE A 268 3.91 -10.43 -7.24
CA ILE A 268 4.30 -10.84 -5.89
C ILE A 268 5.12 -9.75 -5.20
N ASN A 269 6.29 -9.42 -5.76
CA ASN A 269 7.26 -8.49 -5.21
C ASN A 269 7.66 -8.87 -3.75
N TYR A 270 8.29 -7.94 -3.04
CA TYR A 270 8.77 -8.13 -1.67
C TYR A 270 7.96 -7.29 -0.69
N GLU A 271 7.84 -7.77 0.53
CA GLU A 271 7.28 -6.98 1.63
C GLU A 271 8.24 -6.98 2.83
N TYR A 272 8.10 -5.93 3.66
CA TYR A 272 9.00 -5.55 4.76
C TYR A 272 10.41 -5.15 4.32
N ALA A 273 11.05 -5.86 3.40
CA ALA A 273 12.35 -5.53 2.84
C ALA A 273 12.25 -4.35 1.84
N ILE A 274 12.32 -3.12 2.36
CA ILE A 274 12.09 -1.88 1.61
C ILE A 274 13.01 -1.80 0.37
N GLU A 275 14.30 -2.06 0.54
CA GLU A 275 15.27 -2.04 -0.55
C GLU A 275 14.92 -3.03 -1.68
N LYS A 276 14.54 -4.27 -1.32
CA LYS A 276 14.14 -5.30 -2.28
C LYS A 276 12.85 -4.89 -3.01
N LYS A 277 11.88 -4.33 -2.28
CA LYS A 277 10.60 -3.87 -2.81
C LYS A 277 10.78 -2.73 -3.81
N VAL A 278 11.52 -1.68 -3.43
CA VAL A 278 11.79 -0.51 -4.27
C VAL A 278 12.49 -0.93 -5.58
N LYS A 279 13.57 -1.71 -5.46
CA LYS A 279 14.30 -2.17 -6.64
C LYS A 279 13.47 -3.12 -7.51
N GLY A 280 12.61 -3.92 -6.90
CA GLY A 280 11.66 -4.79 -7.58
C GLY A 280 10.61 -4.02 -8.40
N LEU A 281 10.02 -2.98 -7.83
CA LEU A 281 9.05 -2.09 -8.51
C LEU A 281 9.66 -1.42 -9.74
N ILE A 282 10.85 -0.81 -9.57
CA ILE A 282 11.57 -0.18 -10.69
C ILE A 282 11.97 -1.23 -11.74
N GLY A 283 12.40 -2.41 -11.30
CA GLY A 283 12.74 -3.55 -12.15
C GLY A 283 11.56 -4.05 -12.99
N TYR A 284 10.36 -4.13 -12.41
CA TYR A 284 9.15 -4.51 -13.14
C TYR A 284 8.83 -3.51 -14.25
N GLU A 285 8.82 -2.20 -13.95
CA GLU A 285 8.56 -1.17 -14.97
C GLU A 285 9.61 -1.17 -16.07
N TYR A 286 10.89 -1.38 -15.72
CA TYR A 286 11.98 -1.53 -16.69
C TYR A 286 11.72 -2.68 -17.67
N LEU A 287 11.39 -3.87 -17.15
CA LEU A 287 11.12 -5.05 -17.97
C LEU A 287 9.87 -4.87 -18.84
N LYS A 288 8.81 -4.23 -18.31
CA LYS A 288 7.60 -3.90 -19.07
C LYS A 288 7.89 -2.96 -20.25
N ARG A 289 8.72 -1.93 -20.04
CA ARG A 289 9.16 -1.01 -21.12
C ARG A 289 10.05 -1.72 -22.14
N LYS A 290 10.95 -2.57 -21.66
CA LYS A 290 11.86 -3.35 -22.51
C LYS A 290 11.09 -4.29 -23.44
N GLU A 291 10.07 -4.96 -22.92
CA GLU A 291 9.16 -5.80 -23.68
C GLU A 291 8.44 -5.02 -24.78
N ARG A 292 7.83 -3.87 -24.45
CA ARG A 292 7.20 -2.98 -25.45
C ARG A 292 8.16 -2.59 -26.57
N VAL A 293 9.40 -2.21 -26.25
CA VAL A 293 10.42 -1.87 -27.27
C VAL A 293 10.77 -3.08 -28.13
N ARG A 294 10.85 -4.29 -27.57
CA ARG A 294 11.07 -5.51 -28.34
C ARG A 294 9.91 -5.81 -29.28
N GLU A 295 8.67 -5.61 -28.85
CA GLU A 295 7.47 -5.79 -29.67
C GLU A 295 7.45 -4.81 -30.85
N VAL A 296 7.65 -3.51 -30.57
CA VAL A 296 7.74 -2.46 -31.62
C VAL A 296 8.84 -2.79 -32.63
N ARG A 297 10.00 -3.26 -32.18
CA ARG A 297 11.09 -3.68 -33.09
C ARG A 297 10.70 -4.90 -33.92
N LYS A 298 10.06 -5.91 -33.33
CA LYS A 298 9.56 -7.09 -34.07
C LYS A 298 8.58 -6.66 -35.16
N GLU A 299 7.67 -5.73 -34.87
CA GLU A 299 6.73 -5.19 -35.86
C GLU A 299 7.42 -4.35 -36.94
N ALA A 300 8.38 -3.50 -36.56
CA ALA A 300 9.12 -2.66 -37.49
C ALA A 300 9.95 -3.51 -38.48
N VAL A 301 10.59 -4.58 -38.00
CA VAL A 301 11.29 -5.57 -38.84
C VAL A 301 10.31 -6.25 -39.81
N LYS A 302 9.12 -6.65 -39.34
CA LYS A 302 8.07 -7.19 -40.23
C LYS A 302 7.63 -6.19 -41.31
N LYS A 303 7.63 -4.89 -40.99
CA LYS A 303 7.28 -3.79 -41.90
C LYS A 303 8.47 -3.21 -42.68
N ALA A 304 9.63 -3.86 -42.65
CA ALA A 304 10.90 -3.41 -43.27
C ALA A 304 11.37 -1.99 -42.86
N ASN A 305 10.89 -1.46 -41.73
CA ASN A 305 11.26 -0.16 -41.21
C ASN A 305 12.39 -0.29 -40.17
N ARG A 306 13.49 0.45 -40.34
CA ARG A 306 14.57 0.51 -39.35
C ARG A 306 14.26 1.60 -38.32
N ILE A 307 13.91 1.20 -37.09
CA ILE A 307 13.81 2.12 -35.94
C ILE A 307 14.99 1.84 -35.00
N ALA A 308 15.89 2.80 -34.86
CA ALA A 308 16.94 2.80 -33.85
C ALA A 308 16.44 3.56 -32.61
N GLN A 309 15.78 2.87 -31.68
CA GLN A 309 15.60 3.40 -30.32
C GLN A 309 16.70 2.82 -29.43
N SER A 310 17.58 3.65 -28.88
CA SER A 310 18.44 3.24 -27.78
C SER A 310 17.57 3.02 -26.54
N PHE A 311 17.64 1.82 -25.96
CA PHE A 311 16.98 1.52 -24.69
C PHE A 311 18.05 1.61 -23.59
N PRO A 312 17.80 2.28 -22.46
CA PRO A 312 18.81 2.45 -21.42
C PRO A 312 19.14 1.13 -20.70
N THR A 313 20.30 1.07 -20.05
CA THR A 313 20.54 0.00 -19.06
C THR A 313 19.60 0.15 -17.87
N PHE A 314 19.48 -0.88 -17.03
CA PHE A 314 18.67 -0.79 -15.82
C PHE A 314 19.17 0.32 -14.89
N GLU A 315 20.48 0.48 -14.75
CA GLU A 315 21.09 1.49 -13.88
C GLU A 315 20.76 2.90 -14.37
N GLU A 316 20.92 3.17 -15.67
CA GLU A 316 20.54 4.45 -16.28
C GLU A 316 19.04 4.73 -16.17
N PHE A 317 18.21 3.69 -16.28
CA PHE A 317 16.77 3.81 -16.14
C PHE A 317 16.37 4.15 -14.70
N ALA A 318 16.91 3.40 -13.73
CA ALA A 318 16.63 3.59 -12.31
C ALA A 318 17.08 4.98 -11.84
N ASP A 319 18.24 5.44 -12.29
CA ASP A 319 18.77 6.78 -11.97
C ASP A 319 17.92 7.91 -12.56
N LYS A 320 17.53 7.81 -13.84
CA LYS A 320 16.81 8.89 -14.53
C LYS A 320 15.33 8.94 -14.22
N LEU A 321 14.71 7.78 -13.98
CA LEU A 321 13.25 7.64 -13.94
C LEU A 321 12.75 7.00 -12.65
N GLY A 322 13.61 6.35 -11.86
CA GLY A 322 13.23 5.79 -10.56
C GLY A 322 13.21 6.85 -9.47
N TYR A 323 12.25 6.73 -8.55
CA TYR A 323 12.07 7.61 -7.41
C TYR A 323 11.94 6.79 -6.11
N GLU A 324 12.13 7.46 -4.98
CA GLU A 324 11.94 6.87 -3.64
C GLU A 324 10.59 6.17 -3.53
N GLY A 325 10.52 5.08 -2.76
CA GLY A 325 9.30 4.26 -2.63
C GLY A 325 9.01 3.34 -3.82
N GLY A 326 9.86 3.35 -4.85
CA GLY A 326 9.73 2.50 -6.04
C GLY A 326 8.83 3.10 -7.12
N PHE A 327 8.52 4.39 -7.04
CA PHE A 327 7.81 5.10 -8.09
C PHE A 327 8.68 5.27 -9.32
N VAL A 328 8.05 5.39 -10.49
CA VAL A 328 8.73 5.63 -11.75
C VAL A 328 8.07 6.79 -12.50
N ALA A 329 8.86 7.69 -13.09
CA ALA A 329 8.35 8.67 -14.02
C ALA A 329 8.00 8.00 -15.36
N ASP A 330 6.74 8.07 -15.75
CA ASP A 330 6.25 7.63 -17.05
C ASP A 330 5.74 8.80 -17.88
N ARG A 331 5.86 8.68 -19.20
CA ARG A 331 5.50 9.75 -20.11
C ARG A 331 4.07 9.54 -20.61
N ILE A 332 3.26 10.58 -20.53
CA ILE A 332 1.87 10.53 -20.93
C ILE A 332 1.79 10.42 -22.45
N ALA A 333 1.29 9.29 -22.93
CA ALA A 333 1.17 9.01 -24.36
C ALA A 333 -0.03 9.74 -24.99
N LYS A 334 -1.14 9.87 -24.26
CA LYS A 334 -2.40 10.41 -24.76
C LYS A 334 -3.22 11.04 -23.64
N VAL A 335 -3.93 12.13 -23.93
CA VAL A 335 -4.91 12.73 -23.01
C VAL A 335 -6.23 12.92 -23.75
N GLU A 336 -7.31 12.29 -23.26
CA GLU A 336 -8.63 12.37 -23.88
C GLU A 336 -9.71 12.73 -22.87
N ARG A 337 -10.69 13.52 -23.32
CA ARG A 337 -11.93 13.75 -22.57
C ARG A 337 -12.96 12.74 -23.02
N ILE A 338 -13.37 11.88 -22.10
CA ILE A 338 -14.42 10.88 -22.33
C ILE A 338 -15.65 11.20 -21.50
N LYS A 339 -16.84 10.86 -22.01
CA LYS A 339 -18.04 10.80 -21.18
C LYS A 339 -17.96 9.49 -20.37
N PRO A 340 -18.07 9.53 -19.04
CA PRO A 340 -18.03 8.31 -18.25
C PRO A 340 -19.17 7.37 -18.66
N VAL A 341 -18.84 6.10 -18.80
CA VAL A 341 -19.80 5.01 -19.05
C VAL A 341 -20.28 4.35 -17.76
N TYR A 342 -19.80 4.84 -16.61
CA TYR A 342 -20.15 4.36 -15.28
C TYR A 342 -21.04 5.36 -14.56
N ASP A 343 -21.94 4.84 -13.72
CA ASP A 343 -22.89 5.66 -12.95
C ASP A 343 -22.33 6.07 -11.57
N LYS A 344 -21.25 5.44 -11.12
CA LYS A 344 -20.65 5.65 -9.79
C LYS A 344 -19.17 6.00 -9.90
N PHE A 345 -18.77 7.03 -9.16
CA PHE A 345 -17.38 7.43 -8.97
C PHE A 345 -17.07 7.39 -7.47
N TYR A 346 -15.91 6.83 -7.10
CA TYR A 346 -15.51 6.66 -5.70
C TYR A 346 -14.28 7.51 -5.42
N ASP A 347 -14.23 8.08 -4.22
CA ASP A 347 -13.04 8.66 -3.63
C ASP A 347 -12.75 7.94 -2.30
N VAL A 348 -11.49 7.93 -1.87
CA VAL A 348 -11.05 7.19 -0.69
C VAL A 348 -10.54 8.18 0.35
N GLY A 349 -11.22 8.29 1.50
CA GLY A 349 -10.69 9.06 2.63
C GLY A 349 -9.40 8.45 3.16
N VAL A 350 -8.31 9.22 3.17
CA VAL A 350 -6.99 8.77 3.61
C VAL A 350 -6.59 9.50 4.90
N TYR A 351 -6.39 8.74 5.97
CA TYR A 351 -5.90 9.24 7.27
C TYR A 351 -4.41 9.59 7.28
N HIS A 352 -3.65 9.19 6.25
CA HIS A 352 -2.24 9.55 6.12
C HIS A 352 -2.10 11.05 5.83
N GLU A 353 -1.10 11.71 6.44
CA GLU A 353 -0.82 13.15 6.28
C GLU A 353 -0.64 13.62 4.83
N ALA A 354 -0.33 12.68 3.93
CA ALA A 354 -0.14 12.94 2.52
C ALA A 354 -1.47 13.11 1.75
N HIS A 355 -2.60 12.72 2.35
CA HIS A 355 -3.96 12.80 1.78
C HIS A 355 -4.05 12.35 0.31
N ASN A 356 -3.33 11.29 -0.03
CA ASN A 356 -3.29 10.71 -1.36
C ASN A 356 -3.34 9.18 -1.29
N PHE A 357 -3.79 8.57 -2.38
CA PHE A 357 -3.80 7.12 -2.55
C PHE A 357 -3.34 6.74 -3.96
N ILE A 358 -3.08 5.46 -4.17
CA ILE A 358 -2.67 4.93 -5.47
C ILE A 358 -3.89 4.25 -6.09
N ALA A 359 -4.29 4.68 -7.28
CA ALA A 359 -5.33 4.06 -8.08
C ALA A 359 -4.83 3.83 -9.50
N ASN A 360 -4.96 2.59 -10.00
CA ASN A 360 -4.46 2.17 -11.30
C ASN A 360 -2.98 2.55 -11.54
N GLY A 361 -2.17 2.44 -10.49
CA GLY A 361 -0.75 2.79 -10.53
C GLY A 361 -0.45 4.28 -10.56
N VAL A 362 -1.41 5.17 -10.32
CA VAL A 362 -1.20 6.64 -10.30
C VAL A 362 -1.50 7.19 -8.91
N VAL A 363 -0.72 8.18 -8.46
CA VAL A 363 -1.01 8.92 -7.22
C VAL A 363 -2.18 9.88 -7.44
N VAL A 364 -3.25 9.68 -6.68
CA VAL A 364 -4.48 10.50 -6.68
C VAL A 364 -4.53 11.30 -5.38
N HIS A 365 -4.83 12.60 -5.49
CA HIS A 365 -4.98 13.50 -4.36
C HIS A 365 -6.45 13.60 -3.93
N ASN A 366 -6.72 13.61 -2.62
CA ASN A 366 -8.08 13.72 -2.08
C ASN A 366 -8.55 15.18 -2.05
N CYS A 367 -9.83 15.42 -2.35
CA CYS A 367 -10.47 16.71 -2.16
C CYS A 367 -11.54 16.63 -1.06
N GLY A 368 -11.96 17.77 -0.53
CA GLY A 368 -12.88 17.83 0.61
C GLY A 368 -14.33 17.96 0.17
N VAL A 369 -15.25 17.36 0.92
CA VAL A 369 -16.70 17.50 0.72
C VAL A 369 -17.33 18.21 1.92
N ARG A 370 -18.24 19.15 1.65
CA ARG A 370 -19.14 19.74 2.65
C ARG A 370 -20.58 19.53 2.21
N LEU A 371 -21.42 19.05 3.13
CA LEU A 371 -22.86 18.95 2.93
C LEU A 371 -23.57 20.06 3.73
N LEU A 372 -24.36 20.87 3.04
CA LEU A 372 -25.26 21.84 3.64
C LEU A 372 -26.68 21.29 3.62
N ARG A 373 -27.32 21.23 4.78
CA ARG A 373 -28.75 20.92 4.87
C ARG A 373 -29.58 22.18 4.73
N THR A 374 -30.81 22.03 4.25
CA THR A 374 -31.80 23.10 4.22
C THR A 374 -33.07 22.65 4.94
N ASN A 375 -34.04 23.54 5.09
CA ASN A 375 -35.40 23.17 5.48
C ASN A 375 -36.34 23.12 4.26
N LEU A 376 -35.79 23.14 3.04
CA LEU A 376 -36.56 23.07 1.80
C LEU A 376 -36.79 21.62 1.42
N THR A 377 -37.93 21.38 0.78
CA THR A 377 -38.33 20.09 0.22
C THR A 377 -38.24 20.11 -1.30
N TYR A 378 -38.37 18.95 -1.94
CA TYR A 378 -38.44 18.85 -3.39
C TYR A 378 -39.49 19.77 -4.00
N ASP A 379 -40.68 19.87 -3.40
CA ASP A 379 -41.77 20.68 -3.91
C ASP A 379 -41.49 22.19 -3.85
N ASP A 380 -40.68 22.65 -2.89
CA ASP A 380 -40.28 24.05 -2.79
C ASP A 380 -39.35 24.48 -3.94
N VAL A 381 -38.58 23.54 -4.50
CA VAL A 381 -37.48 23.84 -5.43
C VAL A 381 -37.75 23.36 -6.87
N ARG A 382 -38.61 22.36 -7.08
CA ARG A 382 -38.81 21.70 -8.38
C ARG A 382 -39.12 22.68 -9.53
N ASP A 383 -39.93 23.71 -9.27
CA ASP A 383 -40.37 24.68 -10.28
C ASP A 383 -39.38 25.87 -10.46
N ARG A 384 -38.27 25.88 -9.71
CA ARG A 384 -37.24 26.93 -9.70
C ARG A 384 -35.82 26.37 -9.75
N ILE A 385 -35.63 25.07 -9.92
CA ILE A 385 -34.32 24.41 -9.86
C ILE A 385 -33.34 25.00 -10.88
N ARG A 386 -33.83 25.33 -12.09
CA ARG A 386 -33.01 25.93 -13.15
C ARG A 386 -32.51 27.32 -12.75
N ASP A 387 -33.38 28.15 -12.19
CA ASP A 387 -33.04 29.50 -11.75
C ASP A 387 -32.06 29.46 -10.57
N LEU A 388 -32.27 28.53 -9.63
CA LEU A 388 -31.37 28.29 -8.51
C LEU A 388 -29.97 27.88 -8.98
N VAL A 389 -29.88 26.89 -9.87
CA VAL A 389 -28.60 26.42 -10.41
C VAL A 389 -27.89 27.53 -11.18
N ASN A 390 -28.62 28.32 -11.98
CA ASN A 390 -28.04 29.46 -12.69
C ASN A 390 -27.50 30.52 -11.71
N ALA A 391 -28.28 30.88 -10.68
CA ALA A 391 -27.85 31.85 -9.67
C ALA A 391 -26.63 31.37 -8.88
N LEU A 392 -26.54 30.07 -8.56
CA LEU A 392 -25.37 29.46 -7.93
C LEU A 392 -24.15 29.53 -8.86
N PHE A 393 -24.33 29.20 -10.14
CA PHE A 393 -23.26 29.24 -11.14
C PHE A 393 -22.71 30.66 -11.35
N GLU A 394 -23.58 31.68 -11.36
CA GLU A 394 -23.18 33.07 -11.48
C GLU A 394 -22.41 33.58 -10.25
N ARG A 395 -22.77 33.11 -9.05
CA ARG A 395 -22.18 33.59 -7.79
C ARG A 395 -20.91 32.84 -7.38
N ILE A 396 -20.70 31.63 -7.88
CA ILE A 396 -19.61 30.74 -7.45
C ILE A 396 -18.70 30.45 -8.64
N PRO A 397 -17.54 31.15 -8.76
CA PRO A 397 -16.65 30.97 -9.90
C PRO A 397 -16.15 29.53 -10.04
N THR A 398 -16.28 28.99 -11.26
CA THR A 398 -15.86 27.64 -11.63
C THR A 398 -14.90 27.68 -12.84
N GLY A 399 -14.15 26.60 -13.08
CA GLY A 399 -13.23 26.47 -14.22
C GLY A 399 -11.73 26.52 -13.89
N VAL A 400 -10.90 26.06 -14.85
CA VAL A 400 -9.43 26.12 -14.76
C VAL A 400 -8.98 27.57 -14.81
N GLY A 401 -8.13 27.99 -13.87
CA GLY A 401 -7.63 29.37 -13.82
C GLY A 401 -8.66 30.43 -13.43
N SER A 402 -9.89 30.02 -13.08
CA SER A 402 -10.93 30.91 -12.59
C SER A 402 -10.47 31.61 -11.31
N THR A 403 -10.82 32.88 -11.18
CA THR A 403 -10.41 33.73 -10.06
C THR A 403 -11.60 34.14 -9.22
N GLY A 404 -11.43 34.14 -7.91
CA GLY A 404 -12.46 34.57 -6.96
C GLY A 404 -12.60 36.08 -6.89
N SER A 405 -13.73 36.56 -6.37
CA SER A 405 -13.94 37.97 -6.02
C SER A 405 -13.07 38.42 -4.83
N ILE A 406 -12.62 37.47 -4.01
CA ILE A 406 -11.75 37.70 -2.85
C ILE A 406 -10.31 37.88 -3.32
N ARG A 407 -9.76 39.08 -3.10
CA ARG A 407 -8.36 39.40 -3.40
C ARG A 407 -7.57 39.54 -2.11
N LEU A 408 -6.64 38.61 -1.87
CA LEU A 408 -5.78 38.63 -0.70
C LEU A 408 -4.34 39.02 -1.06
N SER A 409 -3.66 39.69 -0.14
CA SER A 409 -2.20 39.80 -0.09
C SER A 409 -1.57 38.49 0.42
N GLU A 410 -0.25 38.35 0.27
CA GLU A 410 0.45 37.17 0.80
C GLU A 410 0.36 37.07 2.33
N SER A 411 0.40 38.21 3.03
CA SER A 411 0.21 38.25 4.49
C SER A 411 -1.19 37.80 4.92
N GLU A 412 -2.23 38.17 4.16
CA GLU A 412 -3.59 37.69 4.41
C GLU A 412 -3.75 36.21 4.10
N MET A 413 -3.13 35.70 3.03
CA MET A 413 -3.09 34.25 2.78
C MET A 413 -2.40 33.49 3.92
N ARG A 414 -1.35 34.03 4.52
CA ARG A 414 -0.71 33.45 5.71
C ARG A 414 -1.69 33.38 6.88
N ASN A 415 -2.57 34.37 7.03
CA ASN A 415 -3.63 34.33 8.05
C ASN A 415 -4.70 33.29 7.73
N VAL A 416 -5.10 33.14 6.45
CA VAL A 416 -5.99 32.05 6.01
C VAL A 416 -5.39 30.69 6.37
N LEU A 417 -4.09 30.48 6.14
CA LEU A 417 -3.42 29.22 6.48
C LEU A 417 -3.40 28.92 7.97
N LYS A 418 -3.17 29.94 8.82
CA LYS A 418 -3.12 29.77 10.28
C LYS A 418 -4.49 29.55 10.91
N LYS A 419 -5.55 30.11 10.31
CA LYS A 419 -6.89 30.14 10.91
C LYS A 419 -7.90 29.26 10.19
N GLY A 420 -7.60 28.79 8.98
CA GLY A 420 -8.51 28.00 8.16
C GLY A 420 -9.89 28.63 8.00
N ALA A 421 -10.95 27.85 8.21
CA ALA A 421 -12.33 28.30 8.13
C ALA A 421 -12.67 29.40 9.16
N ARG A 422 -11.95 29.49 10.28
CA ARG A 422 -12.13 30.59 11.26
C ARG A 422 -11.84 31.95 10.63
N TRP A 423 -10.86 32.03 9.73
CA TRP A 423 -10.63 33.28 8.98
C TRP A 423 -11.85 33.66 8.14
N ALA A 424 -12.51 32.68 7.49
CA ALA A 424 -13.69 32.95 6.68
C ALA A 424 -14.82 33.51 7.53
N VAL A 425 -15.11 32.89 8.68
CA VAL A 425 -16.13 33.37 9.63
C VAL A 425 -15.77 34.75 10.20
N ASP A 426 -14.51 34.98 10.61
CA ASP A 426 -14.01 36.28 11.10
C ASP A 426 -14.20 37.41 10.05
N ASN A 427 -14.25 37.06 8.76
CA ASN A 427 -14.42 37.99 7.64
C ASN A 427 -15.85 38.00 7.06
N GLY A 428 -16.82 37.43 7.77
CA GLY A 428 -18.24 37.49 7.40
C GLY A 428 -18.71 36.41 6.42
N TYR A 429 -17.90 35.38 6.15
CA TYR A 429 -18.25 34.25 5.31
C TYR A 429 -18.67 33.06 6.18
N GLY A 430 -19.97 32.96 6.45
CA GLY A 430 -20.56 31.89 7.26
C GLY A 430 -20.90 32.36 8.68
N ARG A 431 -21.11 31.40 9.57
CA ARG A 431 -21.51 31.61 10.97
C ARG A 431 -20.54 30.91 11.93
N PRO A 432 -20.45 31.34 13.20
CA PRO A 432 -19.61 30.66 14.20
C PRO A 432 -19.90 29.17 14.35
N GLU A 433 -21.17 28.78 14.25
CA GLU A 433 -21.63 27.39 14.30
C GLU A 433 -21.07 26.52 13.17
N ASP A 434 -20.75 27.09 11.99
CA ASP A 434 -20.19 26.34 10.86
C ASP A 434 -18.85 25.68 11.20
N LEU A 435 -18.10 26.26 12.15
CA LEU A 435 -16.84 25.69 12.60
C LEU A 435 -17.06 24.36 13.33
N LEU A 436 -18.09 24.27 14.19
CA LEU A 436 -18.38 23.07 14.99
C LEU A 436 -18.75 21.85 14.14
N TYR A 437 -19.31 22.10 12.95
CA TYR A 437 -19.72 21.06 11.99
C TYR A 437 -18.70 20.87 10.86
N THR A 438 -17.45 21.29 11.08
CA THR A 438 -16.34 21.06 10.15
C THR A 438 -15.27 20.22 10.84
N GLU A 439 -14.74 19.22 10.14
CA GLU A 439 -13.61 18.43 10.61
C GLU A 439 -12.46 19.35 11.07
N GLU A 440 -11.86 19.05 12.23
CA GLU A 440 -10.84 19.87 12.90
C GLU A 440 -11.27 21.33 13.15
N ASN A 441 -12.57 21.58 13.29
CA ASN A 441 -13.16 22.92 13.31
C ASN A 441 -12.73 23.82 12.12
N GLY A 442 -12.39 23.17 11.00
CA GLY A 442 -11.87 23.80 9.80
C GLY A 442 -10.48 24.41 9.94
N CYS A 443 -9.67 24.03 10.93
CA CYS A 443 -8.32 24.57 11.14
C CYS A 443 -7.38 23.56 11.81
N LEU A 444 -6.28 23.21 11.12
CA LEU A 444 -5.19 22.44 11.71
C LEU A 444 -4.22 23.37 12.46
N GLU A 445 -4.12 23.23 13.78
CA GLU A 445 -3.37 24.15 14.65
C GLU A 445 -1.85 24.20 14.36
N PHE A 446 -1.30 23.15 13.77
CA PHE A 446 0.13 23.03 13.47
C PHE A 446 0.54 23.58 12.09
N ALA A 447 -0.38 24.26 11.38
CA ALA A 447 -0.08 24.82 10.06
C ALA A 447 0.99 25.91 10.14
N ASP A 448 2.16 25.67 9.53
CA ASP A 448 3.24 26.66 9.39
C ASP A 448 3.19 27.34 8.01
N PRO A 449 2.85 28.64 7.93
CA PRO A 449 2.84 29.37 6.66
C PRO A 449 4.23 29.59 6.06
N SER A 450 5.31 29.27 6.77
CA SER A 450 6.67 29.36 6.21
C SER A 450 7.02 28.18 5.30
N ALA A 451 6.38 27.03 5.49
CA ALA A 451 6.67 25.79 4.75
C ALA A 451 6.25 25.82 3.26
N PRO A 452 5.09 26.39 2.87
CA PRO A 452 4.69 26.44 1.47
C PRO A 452 5.61 27.34 0.62
N SER A 453 5.97 26.86 -0.57
CA SER A 453 6.85 27.61 -1.48
C SER A 453 6.22 28.93 -1.94
N ARG A 454 7.05 29.90 -2.36
CA ARG A 454 6.59 31.16 -2.97
C ARG A 454 5.67 30.93 -4.17
N ARG A 455 5.88 29.85 -4.92
CA ARG A 455 5.04 29.46 -6.05
C ARG A 455 3.64 29.04 -5.61
N ALA A 456 3.49 28.35 -4.47
CA ALA A 456 2.19 27.96 -3.93
C ALA A 456 1.34 29.19 -3.60
N TYR A 457 1.94 30.18 -2.92
CA TYR A 457 1.30 31.48 -2.66
C TYR A 457 0.88 32.20 -3.95
N GLN A 458 1.78 32.28 -4.94
CA GLN A 458 1.46 32.90 -6.22
C GLN A 458 0.28 32.23 -6.94
N ARG A 459 0.19 30.90 -6.89
CA ARG A 459 -0.89 30.14 -7.54
C ARG A 459 -2.21 30.23 -6.79
N GLY A 460 -2.18 30.20 -5.46
CA GLY A 460 -3.39 30.22 -4.62
C GLY A 460 -4.04 31.59 -4.48
N ARG A 461 -3.26 32.68 -4.62
CA ARG A 461 -3.66 34.06 -4.28
C ARG A 461 -4.99 34.51 -4.88
N ASN A 462 -5.24 34.13 -6.12
CA ASN A 462 -6.44 34.58 -6.85
C ASN A 462 -7.54 33.51 -6.90
N GLN A 463 -7.37 32.37 -6.22
CA GLN A 463 -8.25 31.21 -6.37
C GLN A 463 -9.11 30.92 -5.13
N LEU A 464 -8.91 31.65 -4.02
CA LEU A 464 -9.75 31.50 -2.84
C LEU A 464 -11.21 31.87 -3.17
N GLY A 465 -12.16 31.04 -2.72
CA GLY A 465 -13.59 31.23 -3.02
C GLY A 465 -14.01 30.76 -4.42
N THR A 466 -13.25 29.87 -5.05
CA THR A 466 -13.59 29.25 -6.35
C THR A 466 -13.81 27.75 -6.18
N LEU A 467 -14.70 27.15 -6.99
CA LEU A 467 -14.86 25.68 -7.02
C LEU A 467 -13.72 25.02 -7.78
N GLY A 468 -13.32 25.61 -8.91
CA GLY A 468 -12.31 25.03 -9.77
C GLY A 468 -12.80 24.13 -10.88
N SER A 469 -11.97 23.14 -11.22
CA SER A 469 -12.16 22.17 -12.31
C SER A 469 -11.81 20.76 -11.86
N GLY A 470 -12.02 19.77 -12.72
CA GLY A 470 -11.83 18.35 -12.38
C GLY A 470 -13.14 17.75 -11.84
N ASN A 471 -13.04 16.97 -10.77
CA ASN A 471 -14.19 16.40 -10.04
C ASN A 471 -14.81 17.38 -9.02
N HIS A 472 -14.46 18.67 -9.08
CA HIS A 472 -15.03 19.69 -8.21
C HIS A 472 -16.38 20.16 -8.73
N PHE A 473 -17.39 20.14 -7.86
CA PHE A 473 -18.76 20.49 -8.21
C PHE A 473 -19.48 21.11 -7.01
N LEU A 474 -20.63 21.71 -7.31
CA LEU A 474 -21.66 22.01 -6.34
C LEU A 474 -22.96 21.43 -6.88
N GLU A 475 -23.60 20.57 -6.09
CA GLU A 475 -24.81 19.88 -6.47
C GLU A 475 -25.94 20.19 -5.49
N VAL A 476 -27.12 20.49 -6.03
CA VAL A 476 -28.37 20.53 -5.28
C VAL A 476 -28.97 19.12 -5.34
N GLN A 477 -29.13 18.48 -4.18
CA GLN A 477 -29.44 17.06 -4.06
C GLN A 477 -30.75 16.86 -3.28
N LEU A 478 -31.41 15.74 -3.55
CA LEU A 478 -32.60 15.28 -2.85
C LEU A 478 -32.21 14.12 -1.94
N VAL A 479 -32.59 14.17 -0.67
CA VAL A 479 -32.54 13.02 0.23
C VAL A 479 -33.66 12.07 -0.16
N GLU A 480 -33.38 11.16 -1.10
CA GLU A 480 -34.38 10.23 -1.63
C GLU A 480 -34.75 9.11 -0.63
N LYS A 481 -33.76 8.65 0.14
CA LYS A 481 -33.91 7.49 1.02
C LYS A 481 -33.02 7.55 2.24
N ILE A 482 -33.57 7.19 3.40
CA ILE A 482 -32.86 7.02 4.67
C ILE A 482 -32.67 5.54 4.97
N TYR A 483 -31.42 5.14 5.20
CA TYR A 483 -31.05 3.76 5.53
C TYR A 483 -30.90 3.54 7.04
N ASP A 484 -30.48 4.57 7.77
CA ASP A 484 -30.37 4.58 9.24
C ASP A 484 -31.12 5.81 9.77
N ARG A 485 -32.25 5.56 10.43
CA ARG A 485 -33.12 6.62 10.94
C ARG A 485 -32.49 7.39 12.09
N HIS A 486 -31.77 6.72 12.97
CA HIS A 486 -31.19 7.37 14.14
C HIS A 486 -30.05 8.30 13.72
N ALA A 487 -29.17 7.83 12.81
CA ALA A 487 -28.13 8.67 12.25
C ALA A 487 -28.70 9.87 11.49
N ALA A 488 -29.76 9.67 10.70
CA ALA A 488 -30.41 10.75 9.97
C ALA A 488 -30.99 11.83 10.89
N GLU A 489 -31.65 11.43 11.99
CA GLU A 489 -32.18 12.35 12.99
C GLU A 489 -31.07 13.20 13.64
N VAL A 490 -29.96 12.56 14.03
CA VAL A 490 -28.78 13.26 14.59
C VAL A 490 -28.18 14.25 13.59
N LEU A 491 -28.17 13.89 12.30
CA LEU A 491 -27.67 14.75 11.21
C LEU A 491 -28.69 15.79 10.74
N GLY A 492 -29.94 15.74 11.23
CA GLY A 492 -31.04 16.60 10.80
C GLY A 492 -31.43 16.40 9.33
N LEU A 493 -31.42 15.17 8.85
CA LEU A 493 -31.78 14.79 7.48
C LEU A 493 -33.13 14.04 7.46
N GLU A 494 -33.96 14.37 6.47
CA GLU A 494 -35.28 13.76 6.27
C GLU A 494 -35.48 13.40 4.79
N GLU A 495 -36.22 12.34 4.49
CA GLU A 495 -36.58 12.01 3.11
C GLU A 495 -37.40 13.16 2.49
N GLY A 496 -37.09 13.53 1.25
CA GLY A 496 -37.71 14.68 0.58
C GLY A 496 -36.98 16.01 0.78
N MET A 497 -36.01 16.09 1.69
CA MET A 497 -35.22 17.30 1.96
C MET A 497 -34.25 17.62 0.83
N ILE A 498 -34.07 18.91 0.56
CA ILE A 498 -33.03 19.42 -0.33
C ILE A 498 -31.75 19.74 0.44
N THR A 499 -30.64 19.23 -0.07
CA THR A 499 -29.29 19.51 0.43
C THR A 499 -28.41 20.11 -0.66
N VAL A 500 -27.30 20.73 -0.27
CA VAL A 500 -26.29 21.22 -1.20
C VAL A 500 -24.95 20.59 -0.86
N MET A 501 -24.39 19.82 -1.78
CA MET A 501 -23.07 19.22 -1.65
C MET A 501 -22.03 20.08 -2.36
N ILE A 502 -20.96 20.43 -1.66
CA ILE A 502 -19.85 21.23 -2.16
C ILE A 502 -18.61 20.35 -2.15
N HIS A 503 -18.04 20.09 -3.32
CA HIS A 503 -16.81 19.33 -3.48
C HIS A 503 -15.73 20.23 -4.08
N THR A 504 -14.74 20.60 -3.27
CA THR A 504 -13.59 21.41 -3.68
C THR A 504 -12.38 21.12 -2.79
N GLY A 505 -11.27 21.80 -3.03
CA GLY A 505 -10.05 21.62 -2.24
C GLY A 505 -9.22 22.89 -2.12
N SER A 506 -7.94 22.71 -1.82
CA SER A 506 -6.94 23.77 -1.65
C SER A 506 -6.55 24.50 -2.94
N ARG A 507 -7.25 24.22 -4.05
CA ARG A 507 -7.04 24.83 -5.37
C ARG A 507 -5.57 24.66 -5.81
N GLY A 508 -5.02 25.63 -6.55
CA GLY A 508 -3.62 25.65 -6.95
C GLY A 508 -2.64 25.96 -5.81
N PHE A 509 -3.10 26.17 -4.57
CA PHE A 509 -2.22 26.40 -3.41
C PHE A 509 -1.62 25.10 -2.90
N GLY A 510 -2.45 24.07 -2.64
CA GLY A 510 -1.96 22.79 -2.12
C GLY A 510 -1.25 21.93 -3.18
N HIS A 511 -1.56 22.15 -4.45
CA HIS A 511 -0.96 21.48 -5.60
C HIS A 511 0.27 22.23 -6.14
#